data_AF-A0A1B9FXX7-F1
#
_entry.id   AF-A0A1B9FXX7-F1
#
_cell.length_a   1.000
_cell.length_b   1.000
_cell.length_c   1.000
_cell.angle_alpha   90.00
_cell.angle_beta   90.00
_cell.angle_gamma   90.00
#
_symmetry.space_group_name_H-M   'P 1'
#
loop_
_entity.id
_entity.type
_entity.pdbx_description
1 polymer ?
#
loop_
_entity_poly.entity_id
_entity_poly.type
_entity_poly.pdbx_seq_one_letter_code
_entity_poly.pdbx_strand_id
1 'polypeptide(L)'
;MDVFRRMRTDRKVEDKARNKRLFGNILGTLQKFQKDDKSSRTSEAAKRREQVSSRIAAKLRSETTLHNEIAEAEREIKTLRINTESSEYILRHKEVALKARHDFLKPTSKFLYTALPPIEPLIFETNLLNPSPIPFTKGPSREPPHGKELAPLYYLPKILLPSQTSALKSRQANISEILTEETDSLAKEKERVQSDSITNKARIEELSEKLRDLRKQVKPSNGDDQSSRDDRRRDRDGDDFGRTPREEMEVDRDRDRESREERGVVIKGDEGDIEVEY
;
A
#
# COMPACT_ATOMS: atom_id res chain seq x y z
N MET A 1 -114.51 -41.59 15.48
CA MET A 1 -113.42 -41.60 16.47
C MET A 1 -112.26 -42.36 15.84
N ASP A 2 -111.39 -41.62 15.18
CA ASP A 2 -110.16 -42.08 14.52
C ASP A 2 -109.09 -42.45 15.53
N VAL A 3 -108.43 -43.61 15.37
CA VAL A 3 -106.98 -43.81 15.53
C VAL A 3 -106.62 -45.29 15.25
N PHE A 4 -105.47 -45.76 14.76
CA PHE A 4 -104.12 -45.23 14.50
C PHE A 4 -103.54 -45.99 13.30
N ARG A 5 -102.80 -45.32 12.42
CA ARG A 5 -101.93 -45.96 11.42
C ARG A 5 -100.53 -45.35 11.52
N ARG A 6 -99.52 -46.24 11.44
CA ARG A 6 -98.09 -46.04 11.10
C ARG A 6 -97.10 -45.83 12.26
N MET A 7 -96.22 -46.82 12.42
CA MET A 7 -94.82 -46.65 12.84
C MET A 7 -94.03 -47.86 12.32
N ARG A 8 -93.24 -47.69 11.24
CA ARG A 8 -92.22 -48.66 10.77
C ARG A 8 -91.44 -48.09 9.57
N THR A 9 -90.73 -46.98 9.75
CA THR A 9 -89.79 -46.45 8.73
C THR A 9 -88.45 -45.92 9.27
N ASP A 10 -88.23 -45.84 10.59
CA ASP A 10 -87.08 -45.11 11.14
C ASP A 10 -85.71 -45.81 11.05
N ARG A 11 -85.64 -47.14 11.07
CA ARG A 11 -84.34 -47.87 11.09
C ARG A 11 -83.46 -47.61 9.86
N LYS A 12 -84.03 -47.47 8.66
CA LYS A 12 -83.25 -47.22 7.43
C LYS A 12 -82.72 -45.78 7.33
N VAL A 13 -83.34 -44.85 8.06
CA VAL A 13 -82.94 -43.43 8.09
C VAL A 13 -81.78 -43.26 9.08
N GLU A 14 -81.83 -43.93 10.23
CA GLU A 14 -80.73 -43.96 11.20
C GLU A 14 -79.45 -44.60 10.67
N ASP A 15 -79.53 -45.72 9.92
CA ASP A 15 -78.34 -46.36 9.35
C ASP A 15 -77.67 -45.49 8.27
N LYS A 16 -78.45 -44.76 7.46
CA LYS A 16 -77.92 -43.78 6.51
C LYS A 16 -77.27 -42.59 7.22
N ALA A 17 -77.84 -42.13 8.33
CA ALA A 17 -77.28 -41.06 9.13
C ALA A 17 -75.99 -41.48 9.85
N ARG A 18 -75.93 -42.72 10.34
CA ARG A 18 -74.74 -43.31 10.97
C ARG A 18 -73.60 -43.52 9.98
N ASN A 19 -73.90 -44.05 8.79
CA ASN A 19 -72.91 -44.19 7.72
C ASN A 19 -72.39 -42.83 7.22
N LYS A 20 -73.25 -41.81 7.09
CA LYS A 20 -72.80 -40.44 6.77
C LYS A 20 -71.89 -39.84 7.86
N ARG A 21 -72.17 -40.09 9.14
CA ARG A 21 -71.31 -39.65 10.25
C ARG A 21 -69.96 -40.37 10.27
N LEU A 22 -69.96 -41.69 10.06
CA LEU A 22 -68.73 -42.49 9.98
C LEU A 22 -67.86 -42.06 8.78
N PHE A 23 -68.47 -41.90 7.61
CA PHE A 23 -67.75 -41.43 6.43
C PHE A 23 -67.24 -39.99 6.59
N GLY A 24 -68.03 -39.11 7.21
CA GLY A 24 -67.61 -37.74 7.53
C GLY A 24 -66.45 -37.69 8.53
N ASN A 25 -66.44 -38.55 9.54
CA ASN A 25 -65.31 -38.68 10.47
C ASN A 25 -64.06 -39.20 9.75
N ILE A 26 -64.17 -40.23 8.92
CA ILE A 26 -63.03 -40.76 8.16
C ILE A 26 -62.50 -39.71 7.17
N LEU A 27 -63.38 -39.03 6.44
CA LEU A 27 -62.99 -37.97 5.50
C LEU A 27 -62.34 -36.77 6.23
N GLY A 28 -62.86 -36.42 7.41
CA GLY A 28 -62.29 -35.40 8.29
C GLY A 28 -60.91 -35.79 8.79
N THR A 29 -60.71 -37.04 9.21
CA THR A 29 -59.38 -37.54 9.60
C THR A 29 -58.41 -37.61 8.42
N LEU A 30 -58.88 -37.97 7.22
CA LEU A 30 -58.07 -37.99 6.01
C LEU A 30 -57.63 -36.58 5.59
N GLN A 31 -58.54 -35.60 5.64
CA GLN A 31 -58.20 -34.20 5.37
C GLN A 31 -57.27 -33.62 6.44
N LYS A 32 -57.43 -34.02 7.71
CA LYS A 32 -56.53 -33.60 8.79
C LYS A 32 -55.13 -34.18 8.59
N PHE A 33 -55.03 -35.47 8.25
CA PHE A 33 -53.77 -36.12 7.93
C PHE A 33 -53.09 -35.49 6.70
N GLN A 34 -53.86 -35.14 5.67
CA GLN A 34 -53.33 -34.46 4.49
C GLN A 34 -52.86 -33.03 4.78
N LYS A 35 -53.54 -32.30 5.68
CA LYS A 35 -53.10 -30.97 6.15
C LYS A 35 -51.86 -31.08 7.04
N ASP A 36 -51.80 -32.04 7.94
CA ASP A 36 -50.66 -32.28 8.82
C ASP A 36 -49.42 -32.71 8.01
N ASP A 37 -49.57 -33.61 7.02
CA ASP A 37 -48.48 -34.02 6.11
C ASP A 37 -48.01 -32.84 5.23
N LYS A 38 -48.93 -32.03 4.70
CA LYS A 38 -48.56 -30.80 3.97
C LYS A 38 -47.83 -29.80 4.87
N SER A 39 -48.31 -29.57 6.09
CA SER A 39 -47.66 -28.63 7.03
C SER A 39 -46.30 -29.17 7.52
N SER A 40 -46.19 -30.49 7.70
CA SER A 40 -44.94 -31.15 8.06
C SER A 40 -43.93 -31.02 6.93
N ARG A 41 -44.30 -31.37 5.69
CA ARG A 41 -43.43 -31.24 4.51
C ARG A 41 -43.03 -29.80 4.22
N THR A 42 -43.93 -28.82 4.38
CA THR A 42 -43.57 -27.41 4.21
C THR A 42 -42.66 -26.92 5.34
N SER A 43 -42.87 -27.37 6.58
CA SER A 43 -41.99 -27.05 7.71
C SER A 43 -40.61 -27.69 7.59
N GLU A 44 -40.51 -28.92 7.11
CA GLU A 44 -39.22 -29.60 6.88
C GLU A 44 -38.47 -28.98 5.69
N ALA A 45 -39.17 -28.66 4.60
CA ALA A 45 -38.58 -27.96 3.47
C ALA A 45 -38.09 -26.55 3.87
N ALA A 46 -38.85 -25.84 4.71
CA ALA A 46 -38.44 -24.55 5.26
C ALA A 46 -37.21 -24.68 6.18
N LYS A 47 -37.20 -25.67 7.10
CA LYS A 47 -36.04 -25.96 7.96
C LYS A 47 -34.79 -26.30 7.14
N ARG A 48 -34.92 -27.08 6.06
CA ARG A 48 -33.78 -27.38 5.15
C ARG A 48 -33.27 -26.12 4.45
N ARG A 49 -34.17 -25.24 4.00
CA ARG A 49 -33.78 -23.95 3.40
C ARG A 49 -33.06 -23.05 4.41
N GLU A 50 -33.55 -22.98 5.64
CA GLU A 50 -32.93 -22.22 6.73
C GLU A 50 -31.56 -22.78 7.12
N GLN A 51 -31.41 -24.10 7.19
CA GLN A 51 -30.11 -24.72 7.45
C GLN A 51 -29.11 -24.46 6.31
N VAL A 52 -29.56 -24.49 5.05
CA VAL A 52 -28.72 -24.16 3.90
C VAL A 52 -28.34 -22.68 3.90
N SER A 53 -29.29 -21.77 4.14
CA SER A 53 -28.99 -20.33 4.21
C SER A 53 -28.07 -20.00 5.38
N SER A 54 -28.23 -20.64 6.53
CA SER A 54 -27.32 -20.52 7.68
C SER A 54 -25.91 -20.99 7.34
N ARG A 55 -25.76 -22.13 6.64
CA ARG A 55 -24.45 -22.62 6.17
C ARG A 55 -23.81 -21.67 5.16
N ILE A 56 -24.58 -21.13 4.21
CA ILE A 56 -24.08 -20.16 3.23
C ILE A 56 -23.65 -18.87 3.95
N ALA A 57 -24.47 -18.35 4.86
CA ALA A 57 -24.13 -17.16 5.64
C ALA A 57 -22.87 -17.37 6.51
N ALA A 58 -22.71 -18.55 7.11
CA ALA A 58 -21.52 -18.90 7.87
C ALA A 58 -20.27 -18.94 6.97
N LYS A 59 -20.37 -19.56 5.78
CA LYS A 59 -19.27 -19.59 4.80
C LYS A 59 -18.88 -18.19 4.31
N LEU A 60 -19.87 -17.37 3.94
CA LEU A 60 -19.63 -16.00 3.51
C LEU A 60 -18.94 -15.19 4.61
N ARG A 61 -19.36 -15.34 5.87
CA ARG A 61 -18.68 -14.69 7.00
C ARG A 61 -17.21 -15.14 7.11
N SER A 62 -16.93 -16.45 7.08
CA SER A 62 -15.55 -16.94 7.15
C SER A 62 -14.69 -16.51 5.97
N GLU A 63 -15.25 -16.46 4.76
CA GLU A 63 -14.52 -15.97 3.58
C GLU A 63 -14.24 -14.47 3.70
N THR A 64 -15.23 -13.67 4.13
CA THR A 64 -15.03 -12.23 4.32
C THR A 64 -14.02 -11.92 5.41
N THR A 65 -13.98 -12.68 6.50
CA THR A 65 -12.96 -12.49 7.55
C THR A 65 -11.57 -12.83 7.03
N LEU A 66 -11.40 -13.94 6.30
CA LEU A 66 -10.11 -14.30 5.71
C LEU A 66 -9.63 -13.27 4.69
N HIS A 67 -10.53 -12.74 3.85
CA HIS A 67 -10.19 -11.68 2.91
C HIS A 67 -9.75 -10.39 3.60
N ASN A 68 -10.41 -10.02 4.70
CA ASN A 68 -10.02 -8.85 5.50
C ASN A 68 -8.64 -9.07 6.15
N GLU A 69 -8.39 -10.23 6.75
CA GLU A 69 -7.10 -10.58 7.35
C GLU A 69 -5.95 -10.56 6.31
N ILE A 70 -6.20 -11.07 5.11
CA ILE A 70 -5.25 -10.99 4.00
C ILE A 70 -4.97 -9.53 3.62
N ALA A 71 -6.02 -8.72 3.45
CA ALA A 71 -5.87 -7.32 3.07
C ALA A 71 -5.14 -6.50 4.15
N GLU A 72 -5.39 -6.77 5.42
CA GLU A 72 -4.71 -6.13 6.55
C GLU A 72 -3.23 -6.50 6.61
N ALA A 73 -2.89 -7.78 6.53
CA ALA A 73 -1.50 -8.22 6.54
C ALA A 73 -0.73 -7.72 5.29
N GLU A 74 -1.37 -7.63 4.12
CA GLU A 74 -0.74 -7.01 2.94
C GLU A 74 -0.48 -5.52 3.12
N ARG A 75 -1.39 -4.78 3.76
CA ARG A 75 -1.18 -3.37 4.08
C ARG A 75 -0.05 -3.20 5.09
N GLU A 76 -0.03 -4.02 6.15
CA GLU A 76 1.02 -3.97 7.19
C GLU A 76 2.42 -4.26 6.60
N ILE A 77 2.54 -5.25 5.72
CA ILE A 77 3.83 -5.50 5.03
C ILE A 77 4.26 -4.30 4.20
N LYS A 78 3.34 -3.68 3.46
CA LYS A 78 3.65 -2.51 2.63
C LYS A 78 4.10 -1.33 3.48
N THR A 79 3.40 -1.04 4.58
CA THR A 79 3.77 0.06 5.48
C THR A 79 5.12 -0.19 6.14
N LEU A 80 5.38 -1.40 6.61
CA LEU A 80 6.68 -1.76 7.20
C LEU A 80 7.82 -1.60 6.19
N ARG A 81 7.63 -2.03 4.93
CA ARG A 81 8.64 -1.84 3.87
C ARG A 81 8.93 -0.37 3.61
N ILE A 82 7.88 0.44 3.40
CA ILE A 82 8.03 1.89 3.17
C ILE A 82 8.75 2.55 4.34
N ASN A 83 8.39 2.20 5.58
CA ASN A 83 9.03 2.77 6.77
C ASN A 83 10.52 2.39 6.84
N THR A 84 10.87 1.13 6.57
CA THR A 84 12.28 0.70 6.54
C THR A 84 13.07 1.42 5.46
N GLU A 85 12.57 1.44 4.22
CA GLU A 85 13.24 2.09 3.09
C GLU A 85 13.39 3.60 3.31
N SER A 86 12.35 4.26 3.84
CA SER A 86 12.37 5.69 4.14
C SER A 86 13.39 6.01 5.23
N SER A 87 13.45 5.24 6.31
CA SER A 87 14.42 5.45 7.39
C SER A 87 15.87 5.27 6.92
N GLU A 88 16.13 4.24 6.10
CA GLU A 88 17.45 3.99 5.50
C GLU A 88 17.84 5.10 4.51
N TYR A 89 16.88 5.60 3.72
CA TYR A 89 17.09 6.70 2.78
C TYR A 89 17.47 8.00 3.50
N ILE A 90 16.75 8.37 4.56
CA ILE A 90 17.02 9.57 5.36
C ILE A 90 18.42 9.48 5.99
N LEU A 91 18.76 8.32 6.56
CA LEU A 91 20.08 8.08 7.14
C LEU A 91 21.20 8.29 6.11
N ARG A 92 21.07 7.71 4.91
CA ARG A 92 22.05 7.90 3.83
C ARG A 92 22.20 9.36 3.42
N HIS A 93 21.09 10.10 3.32
CA HIS A 93 21.15 11.53 2.99
C HIS A 93 21.87 12.33 4.07
N LYS A 94 21.58 12.03 5.33
CA LYS A 94 22.24 12.64 6.48
C LYS A 94 23.75 12.34 6.49
N GLU A 95 24.15 11.13 6.16
CA GLU A 95 25.57 10.75 6.06
C GLU A 95 26.32 11.57 4.99
N VAL A 96 25.73 11.71 3.80
CA VAL A 96 26.34 12.48 2.72
C VAL A 96 26.43 13.96 3.11
N ALA A 97 25.37 14.52 3.69
CA ALA A 97 25.34 15.92 4.13
C ALA A 97 26.37 16.20 5.23
N LEU A 98 26.46 15.34 6.24
CA LEU A 98 27.45 15.50 7.32
C LEU A 98 28.87 15.34 6.79
N LYS A 99 29.13 14.39 5.88
CA LYS A 99 30.45 14.24 5.27
C LYS A 99 30.85 15.50 4.50
N ALA A 100 29.98 16.04 3.65
CA ALA A 100 30.24 17.28 2.92
C ALA A 100 30.51 18.46 3.86
N ARG A 101 29.74 18.55 4.96
CA ARG A 101 29.96 19.55 6.00
C ARG A 101 31.31 19.38 6.71
N HIS A 102 31.70 18.16 7.05
CA HIS A 102 32.97 17.86 7.70
C HIS A 102 34.15 18.19 6.78
N ASP A 103 34.03 17.85 5.49
CA ASP A 103 34.99 18.16 4.43
C ASP A 103 35.15 19.67 4.24
N PHE A 104 34.11 20.47 4.48
CA PHE A 104 34.17 21.94 4.46
C PHE A 104 34.73 22.54 5.75
N LEU A 105 34.28 22.08 6.92
CA LEU A 105 34.64 22.66 8.22
C LEU A 105 36.12 22.43 8.58
N LYS A 106 36.65 21.24 8.27
CA LYS A 106 38.02 20.88 8.63
C LYS A 106 39.08 21.79 7.97
N PRO A 107 39.06 22.06 6.66
CA PRO A 107 40.00 23.01 6.06
C PRO A 107 39.71 24.46 6.46
N THR A 108 38.44 24.89 6.52
CA THR A 108 38.09 26.28 6.84
C THR A 108 38.46 26.70 8.26
N SER A 109 38.52 25.74 9.20
CA SER A 109 39.00 25.96 10.58
C SER A 109 40.41 26.58 10.68
N LYS A 110 41.23 26.42 9.64
CA LYS A 110 42.62 26.90 9.59
C LYS A 110 42.75 28.35 9.12
N PHE A 111 41.68 28.96 8.62
CA PHE A 111 41.71 30.30 8.04
C PHE A 111 41.00 31.31 8.94
N LEU A 112 41.46 32.57 8.92
CA LEU A 112 40.70 33.70 9.44
C LEU A 112 39.59 34.06 8.45
N TYR A 113 38.54 34.75 8.91
CA TYR A 113 37.43 35.17 8.06
C TYR A 113 37.14 36.66 8.25
N THR A 114 36.58 37.31 7.23
CA THR A 114 36.32 38.76 7.22
C THR A 114 34.96 39.18 7.78
N ALA A 115 33.94 38.32 7.73
CA ALA A 115 32.60 38.58 8.24
C ALA A 115 32.38 37.95 9.63
N LEU A 116 31.44 38.46 10.44
CA LEU A 116 30.97 37.66 11.58
C LEU A 116 30.52 36.29 11.04
N PRO A 117 30.92 35.17 11.67
CA PRO A 117 30.48 33.86 11.22
C PRO A 117 28.94 33.89 11.23
N PRO A 118 28.28 33.29 10.21
CA PRO A 118 26.83 33.20 10.24
C PRO A 118 26.43 32.57 11.58
N ILE A 119 25.51 33.25 12.28
CA ILE A 119 25.07 32.89 13.65
C ILE A 119 24.51 31.46 13.66
N GLU A 120 23.94 31.06 12.53
CA GLU A 120 23.49 29.71 12.28
C GLU A 120 24.55 29.01 11.41
N PRO A 121 25.00 27.80 11.78
CA PRO A 121 25.77 26.98 10.85
C PRO A 121 24.94 26.87 9.58
N LEU A 122 25.56 26.99 8.39
CA LEU A 122 24.87 26.76 7.12
C LEU A 122 24.23 25.37 7.18
N ILE A 123 22.96 25.33 7.54
CA ILE A 123 22.29 24.08 7.81
C ILE A 123 22.07 23.49 6.43
N PHE A 124 22.86 22.46 6.08
CA PHE A 124 22.70 21.63 4.89
C PHE A 124 21.43 20.76 5.00
N GLU A 125 20.34 21.32 5.55
CA GLU A 125 19.13 20.57 5.90
C GLU A 125 18.35 20.12 4.67
N THR A 126 18.62 20.68 3.48
CA THR A 126 17.83 20.33 2.28
C THR A 126 18.58 20.32 0.96
N ASN A 127 19.77 20.91 0.85
CA ASN A 127 20.51 20.99 -0.41
C ASN A 127 21.96 20.54 -0.22
N LEU A 128 22.30 19.41 -0.85
CA LEU A 128 23.67 18.86 -0.95
C LEU A 128 24.64 19.78 -1.72
N LEU A 129 24.10 20.80 -2.39
CA LEU A 129 24.83 21.86 -3.05
C LEU A 129 24.78 23.08 -2.13
N ASN A 130 25.90 23.81 -2.02
CA ASN A 130 25.84 25.22 -1.62
C ASN A 130 24.66 25.84 -2.36
N PRO A 131 23.71 26.52 -1.70
CA PRO A 131 22.64 27.17 -2.42
C PRO A 131 23.32 27.99 -3.50
N SER A 132 22.96 27.72 -4.76
CA SER A 132 23.38 28.55 -5.88
C SER A 132 23.31 30.00 -5.41
N PRO A 133 24.33 30.85 -5.68
CA PRO A 133 24.31 32.25 -5.28
C PRO A 133 23.01 32.95 -5.73
N ILE A 134 22.29 32.35 -6.68
CA ILE A 134 20.94 32.69 -7.10
C ILE A 134 20.00 31.56 -6.63
N PRO A 135 19.23 31.72 -5.53
CA PRO A 135 18.19 30.74 -5.20
C PRO A 135 17.18 30.71 -6.36
N PHE A 136 16.87 29.53 -6.93
CA PHE A 136 15.99 29.42 -8.11
C PHE A 136 14.62 30.10 -7.94
N THR A 137 14.17 30.31 -6.70
CA THR A 137 12.92 31.00 -6.35
C THR A 137 13.02 32.54 -6.37
N LYS A 138 14.23 33.10 -6.29
CA LYS A 138 14.49 34.55 -6.41
C LYS A 138 15.51 34.73 -7.53
N GLY A 139 15.06 35.19 -8.69
CA GLY A 139 15.95 35.56 -9.80
C GLY A 139 17.04 36.55 -9.37
N PRO A 140 18.04 36.84 -10.22
CA PRO A 140 19.15 37.72 -9.88
C PRO A 140 18.64 39.05 -9.32
N SER A 141 18.91 39.29 -8.03
CA SER A 141 18.55 40.54 -7.38
C SER A 141 19.31 41.69 -8.05
N ARG A 142 18.63 42.80 -8.34
CA ARG A 142 19.25 44.03 -8.83
C ARG A 142 20.10 44.72 -7.75
N GLU A 143 19.82 44.43 -6.48
CA GLU A 143 20.58 44.95 -5.35
C GLU A 143 21.73 43.99 -5.03
N PRO A 144 22.99 44.48 -4.99
CA PRO A 144 24.10 43.65 -4.60
C PRO A 144 23.91 43.17 -3.15
N PRO A 145 24.29 41.91 -2.82
CA PRO A 145 24.15 41.39 -1.46
C PRO A 145 24.92 42.28 -0.49
N HIS A 146 24.27 42.67 0.60
CA HIS A 146 24.84 43.61 1.57
C HIS A 146 25.07 42.94 2.93
N GLY A 147 26.23 43.24 3.54
CA GLY A 147 26.55 42.84 4.89
C GLY A 147 26.61 41.32 5.08
N LYS A 148 25.62 40.75 5.78
CA LYS A 148 25.58 39.34 6.20
C LYS A 148 25.23 38.36 5.07
N GLU A 149 24.76 38.88 3.94
CA GLU A 149 24.46 38.08 2.75
C GLU A 149 25.72 37.74 1.93
N LEU A 150 26.84 38.39 2.24
CA LEU A 150 28.12 38.11 1.59
C LEU A 150 28.73 36.83 2.14
N ALA A 151 29.20 35.97 1.23
CA ALA A 151 29.95 34.79 1.60
C ALA A 151 31.22 35.19 2.39
N PRO A 152 31.56 34.48 3.48
CA PRO A 152 32.74 34.79 4.26
C PRO A 152 34.01 34.56 3.42
N LEU A 153 34.88 35.58 3.36
CA LEU A 153 36.18 35.45 2.73
C LEU A 153 37.16 34.83 3.73
N TYR A 154 37.66 33.64 3.40
CA TYR A 154 38.67 32.95 4.18
C TYR A 154 40.07 33.37 3.73
N TYR A 155 40.92 33.76 4.68
CA TYR A 155 42.30 34.17 4.40
C TYR A 155 43.23 33.74 5.52
N LEU A 156 44.51 33.55 5.18
CA LEU A 156 45.56 33.21 6.14
C LEU A 156 46.73 34.19 5.96
N PRO A 157 46.91 35.17 6.86
CA PRO A 157 48.05 36.07 6.82
C PRO A 157 49.38 35.31 6.95
N LYS A 158 50.42 35.81 6.27
CA LYS A 158 51.78 35.25 6.36
C LYS A 158 52.38 35.33 7.76
N ILE A 159 52.03 36.36 8.52
CA ILE A 159 52.46 36.58 9.91
C ILE A 159 51.19 36.67 10.75
N LEU A 160 51.03 35.75 11.70
CA LEU A 160 49.89 35.70 12.61
C LEU A 160 50.23 36.39 13.93
N LEU A 161 49.28 37.18 14.44
CA LEU A 161 49.35 37.72 15.79
C LEU A 161 49.12 36.59 16.81
N PRO A 162 49.71 36.67 18.03
CA PRO A 162 49.47 35.66 19.07
C PRO A 162 47.98 35.45 19.38
N SER A 163 47.18 36.52 19.41
CA SER A 163 45.73 36.46 19.58
C SER A 163 45.04 35.66 18.46
N GLN A 164 45.46 35.84 17.21
CA GLN A 164 44.94 35.09 16.06
C GLN A 164 45.32 33.61 16.15
N THR A 165 46.55 33.28 16.57
CA THR A 165 46.97 31.88 16.75
C THR A 165 46.18 31.19 17.84
N SER A 166 45.90 31.87 18.95
CA SER A 166 45.05 31.35 20.03
C SER A 166 43.62 31.13 19.55
N ALA A 167 43.05 32.09 18.82
CA ALA A 167 41.70 31.97 18.26
C ALA A 167 41.57 30.81 17.25
N LEU A 168 42.56 30.64 16.36
CA LEU A 168 42.58 29.52 15.41
C LEU A 168 42.69 28.17 16.12
N LYS A 169 43.54 28.06 17.15
CA LYS A 169 43.67 26.83 17.95
C LYS A 169 42.38 26.50 18.69
N SER A 170 41.77 27.49 19.34
CA SER A 170 40.47 27.32 20.00
C SER A 170 39.39 26.90 19.01
N ARG A 171 39.34 27.52 17.82
CA ARG A 171 38.39 27.13 16.76
C ARG A 171 38.61 25.70 16.27
N GLN A 172 39.87 25.30 16.05
CA GLN A 172 40.21 23.94 15.64
C GLN A 172 39.78 22.91 16.69
N ALA A 173 39.98 23.21 17.97
CA ALA A 173 39.51 22.37 19.07
C ALA A 173 37.98 22.26 19.09
N ASN A 174 37.26 23.39 19.05
CA ASN A 174 35.80 23.41 19.05
C ASN A 174 35.22 22.67 17.84
N ILE A 175 35.78 22.87 16.64
CA ILE A 175 35.34 22.15 15.44
C ILE A 175 35.63 20.66 15.59
N SER A 176 36.79 20.26 16.11
CA SER A 176 37.08 18.84 16.31
C SER A 176 36.11 18.17 17.29
N GLU A 177 35.72 18.86 18.36
CA GLU A 177 34.72 18.39 19.33
C GLU A 177 33.34 18.23 18.66
N ILE A 178 32.88 19.24 17.91
CA ILE A 178 31.63 19.18 17.14
C ILE A 178 31.65 18.01 16.15
N LEU A 179 32.76 17.80 15.44
CA LEU A 179 32.89 16.69 14.50
C LEU A 179 32.76 15.34 15.22
N THR A 180 33.41 15.17 16.37
CA THR A 180 33.31 13.93 17.15
C THR A 180 31.90 13.68 17.68
N GLU A 181 31.23 14.71 18.20
CA GLU A 181 29.84 14.61 18.67
C GLU A 181 28.89 14.23 17.52
N GLU A 182 29.07 14.84 16.35
CA GLU A 182 28.27 14.54 15.17
C GLU A 182 28.50 13.13 14.66
N THR A 183 29.74 12.66 14.59
CA THR A 183 30.05 11.27 14.20
C THR A 183 29.47 10.27 15.18
N ASP A 184 29.54 10.55 16.48
CA ASP A 184 29.00 9.68 17.53
C ASP A 184 27.46 9.66 17.49
N SER A 185 26.82 10.81 17.25
CA SER A 185 25.37 10.89 17.10
C SER A 185 24.87 10.11 15.89
N LEU A 186 25.58 10.19 14.76
CA LEU A 186 25.28 9.46 13.54
C LEU A 186 25.52 7.96 13.74
N ALA A 187 26.56 7.55 14.47
CA ALA A 187 26.80 6.14 14.79
C ALA A 187 25.66 5.54 15.62
N LYS A 188 25.18 6.24 16.65
CA LYS A 188 24.01 5.82 17.45
C LYS A 188 22.74 5.71 16.61
N GLU A 189 22.53 6.65 15.70
CA GLU A 189 21.38 6.63 14.79
C GLU A 189 21.47 5.46 13.80
N LYS A 190 22.67 5.17 13.26
CA LYS A 190 22.93 3.99 12.42
C LYS A 190 22.54 2.70 13.13
N GLU A 191 23.01 2.52 14.37
CA GLU A 191 22.70 1.33 15.16
C GLU A 191 21.19 1.18 15.37
N ARG A 192 20.50 2.27 15.70
CA ARG A 192 19.04 2.27 15.87
C ARG A 192 18.29 1.92 14.59
N VAL A 193 18.65 2.56 13.47
CA VAL A 193 18.00 2.26 12.17
C VAL A 193 18.30 0.83 11.74
N GLN A 194 19.49 0.29 12.01
CA GLN A 194 19.83 -1.10 11.73
C GLN A 194 19.03 -2.07 12.59
N SER A 195 18.90 -1.83 13.90
CA SER A 195 18.08 -2.68 14.77
C SER A 195 16.61 -2.65 14.35
N ASP A 196 16.10 -1.47 13.97
CA ASP A 196 14.73 -1.31 13.52
C ASP A 196 14.52 -1.97 12.15
N SER A 197 15.50 -1.88 11.23
CA SER A 197 15.47 -2.57 9.93
C SER A 197 15.45 -4.10 10.10
N ILE A 198 16.24 -4.65 11.03
CA ILE A 198 16.27 -6.09 11.32
C ILE A 198 14.94 -6.56 11.89
N THR A 199 14.40 -5.85 12.89
CA THR A 199 13.11 -6.22 13.52
C THR A 199 11.95 -6.11 12.53
N ASN A 200 11.92 -5.06 11.70
CA ASN A 200 10.92 -4.89 10.66
C ASN A 200 11.03 -5.96 9.57
N LYS A 201 12.25 -6.34 9.16
CA LYS A 201 12.46 -7.45 8.20
C LYS A 201 11.95 -8.78 8.74
N ALA A 202 12.28 -9.12 9.99
CA ALA A 202 11.75 -10.31 10.64
C ALA A 202 10.21 -10.29 10.72
N ARG A 203 9.62 -9.13 11.02
CA ARG A 203 8.15 -8.98 11.04
C ARG A 203 7.52 -9.12 9.66
N ILE A 204 8.16 -8.59 8.62
CA ILE A 204 7.72 -8.74 7.23
C ILE A 204 7.76 -10.22 6.83
N GLU A 205 8.80 -10.95 7.20
CA GLU A 205 8.92 -12.39 6.94
C GLU A 205 7.78 -13.16 7.64
N GLU A 206 7.56 -12.92 8.94
CA GLU A 206 6.46 -13.54 9.70
C GLU A 206 5.08 -13.26 9.07
N LEU A 207 4.80 -12.01 8.71
CA LEU A 207 3.54 -11.65 8.06
C LEU A 207 3.42 -12.25 6.66
N SER A 208 4.53 -12.40 5.94
CA SER A 208 4.55 -13.02 4.61
C SER A 208 4.25 -14.52 4.68
N GLU A 209 4.72 -15.22 5.73
CA GLU A 209 4.38 -16.61 5.99
C GLU A 209 2.90 -16.75 6.36
N LYS A 210 2.40 -15.90 7.27
CA LYS A 210 0.97 -15.85 7.60
C LYS A 210 0.10 -15.60 6.37
N LEU A 211 0.49 -14.68 5.49
CA LEU A 211 -0.21 -14.45 4.22
C LEU A 211 -0.21 -15.67 3.32
N ARG A 212 0.91 -16.41 3.23
CA ARG A 212 0.95 -17.65 2.45
C ARG A 212 -0.03 -18.68 3.01
N ASP A 213 -0.13 -18.80 4.33
CA ASP A 213 -1.04 -19.75 4.96
C ASP A 213 -2.51 -19.33 4.85
N LEU A 214 -2.83 -18.05 5.05
CA LEU A 214 -4.18 -17.51 4.81
C LEU A 214 -4.60 -17.68 3.35
N ARG A 215 -3.70 -17.45 2.38
CA ARG A 215 -3.98 -17.68 0.96
C ARG A 215 -4.22 -19.16 0.62
N LYS A 216 -3.54 -20.09 1.31
CA LYS A 216 -3.84 -21.53 1.20
C LYS A 216 -5.23 -21.86 1.75
N GLN A 217 -5.67 -21.21 2.83
CA GLN A 217 -7.00 -21.42 3.39
C GLN A 217 -8.11 -20.87 2.49
N VAL A 218 -7.87 -19.73 1.81
CA VAL A 218 -8.82 -19.11 0.86
C VAL A 218 -8.87 -19.83 -0.49
N LYS A 219 -7.81 -20.56 -0.87
CA LYS A 219 -7.80 -21.42 -2.06
C LYS A 219 -8.16 -22.84 -1.63
N PRO A 220 -9.46 -23.17 -1.44
CA PRO A 220 -9.82 -24.54 -1.11
C PRO A 220 -9.31 -25.45 -2.22
N SER A 221 -8.82 -26.62 -1.82
CA SER A 221 -8.46 -27.76 -2.63
C SER A 221 -9.66 -28.33 -3.42
N ASN A 222 -10.38 -27.49 -4.16
CA ASN A 222 -11.34 -27.89 -5.18
C ASN A 222 -10.63 -28.11 -6.54
N GLY A 223 -9.30 -28.21 -6.54
CA GLY A 223 -8.47 -28.50 -7.72
C GLY A 223 -8.34 -29.99 -8.06
N ASP A 224 -8.88 -30.90 -7.23
CA ASP A 224 -8.86 -32.34 -7.50
C ASP A 224 -10.00 -32.83 -8.42
N ASP A 225 -10.69 -31.92 -9.11
CA ASP A 225 -11.74 -32.28 -10.09
C ASP A 225 -11.47 -31.68 -11.50
N GLN A 226 -10.19 -31.52 -11.87
CA GLN A 226 -9.78 -31.07 -13.21
C GLN A 226 -8.79 -32.02 -13.93
N SER A 227 -8.76 -33.31 -13.60
CA SER A 227 -8.05 -34.31 -14.42
C SER A 227 -8.90 -34.87 -15.57
N SER A 228 -9.82 -34.09 -16.15
CA SER A 228 -10.66 -34.53 -17.27
C SER A 228 -11.14 -33.36 -18.13
N ARG A 229 -10.21 -32.67 -18.81
CA ARG A 229 -10.47 -31.89 -20.04
C ARG A 229 -9.15 -31.59 -20.74
N ASP A 230 -8.37 -32.65 -20.93
CA ASP A 230 -7.52 -32.71 -22.10
C ASP A 230 -8.42 -32.97 -23.31
N ASP A 231 -8.06 -32.37 -24.44
CA ASP A 231 -8.60 -32.66 -25.78
C ASP A 231 -9.94 -32.01 -26.21
N ARG A 232 -9.95 -30.67 -26.34
CA ARG A 232 -10.60 -30.01 -27.50
C ARG A 232 -9.75 -28.86 -28.02
N ARG A 233 -8.94 -29.21 -29.00
CA ARG A 233 -8.38 -28.37 -30.05
C ARG A 233 -9.41 -27.38 -30.62
N ARG A 234 -8.90 -26.18 -30.91
CA ARG A 234 -9.13 -25.34 -32.10
C ARG A 234 -10.54 -24.81 -32.40
N ASP A 235 -10.52 -23.56 -32.87
CA ASP A 235 -11.51 -22.86 -33.67
C ASP A 235 -12.69 -22.19 -32.94
N ARG A 236 -12.54 -20.87 -32.72
CA ARG A 236 -13.52 -19.77 -32.83
C ARG A 236 -12.87 -18.51 -32.25
N ASP A 237 -12.27 -17.61 -33.03
CA ASP A 237 -12.91 -16.71 -34.01
C ASP A 237 -14.23 -16.09 -33.50
N GLY A 238 -14.16 -14.77 -33.27
CA GLY A 238 -15.30 -13.85 -33.33
C GLY A 238 -16.00 -13.57 -32.00
N ASP A 239 -15.63 -12.46 -31.35
CA ASP A 239 -16.52 -11.80 -30.40
C ASP A 239 -17.72 -11.19 -31.15
N ASP A 240 -18.92 -11.59 -30.74
CA ASP A 240 -20.24 -11.27 -31.31
C ASP A 240 -20.69 -9.80 -31.09
N PHE A 241 -19.74 -8.86 -30.99
CA PHE A 241 -20.02 -7.45 -30.70
C PHE A 241 -19.52 -6.46 -31.76
N GLY A 242 -18.97 -6.94 -32.89
CA GLY A 242 -18.59 -6.05 -34.00
C GLY A 242 -17.62 -4.92 -33.63
N ARG A 243 -16.91 -5.07 -32.51
CA ARG A 243 -15.86 -4.13 -32.11
C ARG A 243 -14.60 -4.61 -32.79
N THR A 244 -14.14 -3.83 -33.76
CA THR A 244 -12.80 -4.02 -34.32
C THR A 244 -11.79 -4.07 -33.18
N PRO A 245 -10.85 -5.04 -33.18
CA PRO A 245 -9.73 -5.03 -32.27
C PRO A 245 -9.00 -3.71 -32.46
N ARG A 246 -8.93 -2.91 -31.40
CA ARG A 246 -8.08 -1.74 -31.36
C ARG A 246 -6.65 -2.27 -31.54
N GLU A 247 -6.04 -1.95 -32.68
CA GLU A 247 -4.63 -2.22 -32.93
C GLU A 247 -3.83 -1.78 -31.70
N GLU A 248 -3.27 -2.76 -31.00
CA GLU A 248 -2.26 -2.54 -29.99
C GLU A 248 -1.05 -1.99 -30.74
N MET A 249 -0.72 -0.71 -30.49
CA MET A 249 0.59 -0.18 -30.84
C MET A 249 1.63 -1.01 -30.07
N GLU A 250 2.29 -1.92 -30.77
CA GLU A 250 3.59 -2.46 -30.36
C GLU A 250 4.55 -1.28 -30.23
N VAL A 251 4.77 -0.85 -28.99
CA VAL A 251 5.85 0.07 -28.66
C VAL A 251 7.13 -0.76 -28.64
N ASP A 252 7.89 -0.69 -29.73
CA ASP A 252 9.28 -1.14 -29.79
C ASP A 252 10.07 -0.49 -28.65
N ARG A 253 10.22 -1.22 -27.55
CA ARG A 253 11.06 -0.84 -26.40
C ARG A 253 12.34 -1.65 -26.39
N ASP A 254 13.14 -1.63 -27.46
CA ASP A 254 14.48 -2.26 -27.44
C ASP A 254 15.44 -1.67 -28.49
N ARG A 255 15.60 -0.34 -28.55
CA ARG A 255 16.68 0.24 -29.40
C ARG A 255 17.38 1.53 -28.97
N ASP A 256 17.35 1.91 -27.69
CA ASP A 256 18.04 3.13 -27.21
C ASP A 256 19.00 2.89 -26.03
N ARG A 257 19.94 1.93 -26.17
CA ARG A 257 20.99 1.75 -25.16
C ARG A 257 22.45 1.83 -25.62
N GLU A 258 22.72 2.12 -26.89
CA GLU A 258 24.09 2.36 -27.36
C GLU A 258 24.13 3.44 -28.44
N SER A 259 24.23 4.71 -28.04
CA SER A 259 24.83 5.84 -28.82
C SER A 259 24.53 7.21 -28.18
N ARG A 260 24.97 7.41 -26.93
CA ARG A 260 25.18 8.77 -26.39
C ARG A 260 26.68 9.05 -26.31
N GLU A 261 27.32 9.01 -27.48
CA GLU A 261 28.49 9.83 -27.74
C GLU A 261 27.99 11.15 -28.35
N GLU A 262 28.23 12.22 -27.60
CA GLU A 262 28.35 13.62 -28.01
C GLU A 262 28.03 13.94 -29.46
N ARG A 263 26.78 14.35 -29.73
CA ARG A 263 26.47 15.28 -30.82
C ARG A 263 25.62 16.41 -30.27
N GLY A 264 26.24 17.59 -30.16
CA GLY A 264 25.58 18.82 -29.79
C GLY A 264 24.39 19.11 -30.70
N VAL A 265 23.27 19.47 -30.08
CA VAL A 265 22.06 19.89 -30.79
C VAL A 265 22.29 21.33 -31.25
N VAL A 266 22.57 21.50 -32.53
CA VAL A 266 22.58 22.83 -33.17
C VAL A 266 21.15 23.18 -33.55
N ILE A 267 20.51 24.02 -32.74
CA ILE A 267 19.23 24.63 -33.09
C ILE A 267 19.56 25.79 -34.05
N LYS A 268 19.30 25.60 -35.35
CA LYS A 268 19.33 26.71 -36.31
C LYS A 268 18.01 27.47 -36.18
N GLY A 269 18.07 28.67 -35.60
CA GLY A 269 17.03 29.68 -35.80
C GLY A 269 17.08 30.17 -37.25
N ASP A 270 15.92 30.49 -37.83
CA ASP A 270 15.77 30.95 -39.21
C ASP A 270 16.34 32.37 -39.47
N GLU A 271 17.00 32.97 -38.47
CA GLU A 271 17.61 34.30 -38.54
C GLU A 271 19.01 34.32 -37.89
N GLY A 272 19.91 33.45 -38.33
CA GLY A 272 21.36 33.73 -38.38
C GLY A 272 22.17 33.96 -37.10
N ASP A 273 21.60 34.00 -35.91
CA ASP A 273 22.34 34.25 -34.67
C ASP A 273 22.59 32.96 -33.87
N ILE A 274 23.88 32.66 -33.66
CA ILE A 274 24.37 31.52 -32.87
C ILE A 274 24.86 32.07 -31.53
N GLU A 275 24.04 31.99 -30.50
CA GLU A 275 24.47 32.20 -29.11
C GLU A 275 24.93 30.85 -28.53
N VAL A 276 26.20 30.79 -28.11
CA VAL A 276 26.76 29.66 -27.39
C VAL A 276 26.76 30.03 -25.90
N GLU A 277 25.83 29.46 -25.15
CA GLU A 277 25.87 29.47 -23.68
C GLU A 277 27.04 28.59 -23.22
N TYR A 278 27.93 29.15 -22.39
CA TYR A 278 29.01 28.43 -21.69
C TYR A 278 28.53 27.93 -20.33
#